data_AF-A0A822CXG1-F1
#
_entry.id   AF-A0A822CXG1-F1
#
_cell.length_a   1.000
_cell.length_b   1.000
_cell.length_c   1.000
_cell.angle_alpha   90.00
_cell.angle_beta   90.00
_cell.angle_gamma   90.00
#
_symmetry.space_group_name_H-M   'P 1'
#
loop_
_entity.id
_entity.type
_entity.pdbx_description
1 polymer ?
#
loop_
_entity_poly.entity_id
_entity_poly.type
_entity_poly.pdbx_seq_one_letter_code
_entity_poly.pdbx_strand_id
1 'polypeptide(L)'
;LDIVVVNSWNNTASMLLGYGDGSFANQTTYSTGTWPSSVTVGDFNNDTLLDMVVANSGDNTVSILLGYGNGSFANQTTYATGSRPFSVAVGDFNNDTRLDIVVANYGDNTVSILLGDGDGSFANQTTYLTGSQPISVTVGDFNNDTRLDIVVANYGDNTVSVLLEYGDGSFVDQKTYSTGSAPGSVAVGDFNNDTRLDIVVANSGNNTVSILLGYEDGSFANQTTYATGSTPISVAVGDFNNDIRLDIAVANFNDANAWN
;
A
#
# COMPACT_ATOMS: atom_id res chain seq x y z
N LEU A 1 0.27 -20.27 4.92
CA LEU A 1 0.59 -18.82 4.95
C LEU A 1 2.07 -18.72 4.69
N ASP A 2 2.44 -18.00 3.65
CA ASP A 2 3.84 -17.82 3.25
C ASP A 2 4.21 -16.34 3.44
N ILE A 3 5.51 -16.02 3.51
CA ILE A 3 6.00 -14.65 3.77
C ILE A 3 6.92 -14.18 2.64
N VAL A 4 6.54 -13.09 1.98
CA VAL A 4 7.41 -12.36 1.06
C VAL A 4 7.91 -11.08 1.71
N VAL A 5 9.22 -10.83 1.63
CA VAL A 5 9.85 -9.57 2.06
C VAL A 5 10.85 -9.09 1.03
N VAL A 6 10.99 -7.77 0.88
CA VAL A 6 11.99 -7.18 -0.02
C VAL A 6 13.28 -6.85 0.73
N ASN A 7 14.42 -7.10 0.09
CA ASN A 7 15.76 -6.88 0.62
C ASN A 7 16.43 -5.74 -0.14
N SER A 8 16.25 -4.50 0.32
CA SER A 8 16.66 -3.29 -0.41
C SER A 8 18.14 -3.28 -0.82
N TRP A 9 19.04 -3.76 0.05
CA TRP A 9 20.49 -3.76 -0.22
C TRP A 9 20.96 -4.90 -1.12
N ASN A 10 20.15 -5.94 -1.28
CA ASN A 10 20.48 -7.13 -2.04
C ASN A 10 19.75 -7.20 -3.39
N ASN A 11 18.85 -6.25 -3.68
CA ASN A 11 18.04 -6.21 -4.89
C ASN A 11 17.28 -7.53 -5.12
N THR A 12 16.67 -8.06 -4.06
CA THR A 12 15.91 -9.31 -4.09
C THR A 12 14.64 -9.23 -3.27
N ALA A 13 13.70 -10.13 -3.54
CA ALA A 13 12.64 -10.51 -2.62
C ALA A 13 12.93 -11.90 -2.03
N SER A 14 12.81 -12.06 -0.72
CA SER A 14 12.89 -13.35 -0.02
C SER A 14 11.48 -13.94 0.13
N MET A 15 11.36 -15.23 -0.19
CA MET A 15 10.16 -16.05 -0.02
C MET A 15 10.42 -17.11 1.06
N LEU A 16 9.58 -17.15 2.09
CA LEU A 16 9.59 -18.17 3.14
C LEU A 16 8.26 -18.94 3.10
N LEU A 17 8.31 -20.23 2.74
CA LEU A 17 7.11 -21.07 2.65
C LEU A 17 6.70 -21.59 4.02
N GLY A 18 5.44 -21.43 4.39
CA GLY A 18 4.91 -21.89 5.67
C GLY A 18 4.39 -23.33 5.58
N TYR A 19 4.71 -24.13 6.60
CA TYR A 19 4.25 -25.53 6.66
C TYR A 19 2.85 -25.69 7.26
N GLY A 20 2.21 -24.60 7.69
CA GLY A 20 0.88 -24.60 8.30
C GLY A 20 0.85 -24.94 9.79
N ASP A 21 2.00 -25.24 10.40
CA ASP A 21 2.18 -25.47 11.84
C ASP A 21 2.84 -24.28 12.57
N GLY A 22 2.94 -23.14 11.88
CA GLY A 22 3.61 -21.93 12.37
C GLY A 22 5.12 -21.87 12.08
N SER A 23 5.70 -22.91 11.47
CA SER A 23 7.09 -22.91 11.01
C SER A 23 7.22 -22.61 9.52
N PHE A 24 8.41 -22.16 9.12
CA PHE A 24 8.72 -21.72 7.74
C PHE A 24 9.97 -22.42 7.21
N ALA A 25 10.00 -22.65 5.90
CA ALA A 25 11.17 -23.10 5.17
C ALA A 25 12.28 -22.04 5.16
N ASN A 26 13.50 -22.46 4.79
CA ASN A 26 14.58 -21.53 4.52
C ASN A 26 14.19 -20.58 3.38
N GLN A 27 14.65 -19.33 3.46
CA GLN A 27 14.36 -18.34 2.43
C GLN A 27 14.87 -18.77 1.05
N THR A 28 14.07 -18.53 0.03
CA THR A 28 14.48 -18.52 -1.38
C THR A 28 14.41 -17.10 -1.90
N THR A 29 15.41 -16.66 -2.66
CA THR A 29 15.49 -15.26 -3.12
C THR A 29 15.24 -15.15 -4.62
N TYR A 30 14.47 -14.14 -5.02
CA TYR A 30 14.21 -13.79 -6.41
C TYR A 30 14.78 -12.40 -6.70
N SER A 31 15.44 -12.24 -7.85
CA SER A 31 15.98 -10.93 -8.26
C SER A 31 14.85 -9.95 -8.56
N THR A 32 15.01 -8.73 -8.04
CA THR A 32 14.13 -7.58 -8.32
C THR A 32 14.91 -6.51 -9.09
N GLY A 33 14.37 -5.29 -9.18
CA GLY A 33 15.16 -4.11 -9.51
C GLY A 33 15.99 -3.61 -8.31
N THR A 34 16.61 -2.46 -8.47
CA THR A 34 17.49 -1.82 -7.49
C THR A 34 16.70 -1.15 -6.37
N TRP A 35 17.16 -1.38 -5.13
CA TRP A 35 16.56 -0.82 -3.91
C TRP A 35 15.04 -1.06 -3.83
N PRO A 36 14.59 -2.32 -3.81
CA PRO A 36 13.19 -2.64 -3.65
C PRO A 36 12.67 -2.10 -2.30
N SER A 37 11.51 -1.44 -2.33
CA SER A 37 10.97 -0.65 -1.22
C SER A 37 9.64 -1.19 -0.69
N SER A 38 8.84 -1.83 -1.55
CA SER A 38 7.52 -2.37 -1.20
C SER A 38 7.18 -3.56 -2.08
N VAL A 39 6.37 -4.47 -1.55
CA VAL A 39 5.90 -5.68 -2.24
C VAL A 39 4.44 -5.94 -1.90
N THR A 40 3.69 -6.38 -2.90
CA THR A 40 2.36 -6.98 -2.71
C THR A 40 2.20 -8.17 -3.66
N VAL A 41 1.13 -8.94 -3.46
CA VAL A 41 0.82 -10.15 -4.21
C VAL A 41 -0.60 -10.09 -4.76
N GLY A 42 -0.82 -10.74 -5.91
CA GLY A 42 -2.10 -10.80 -6.60
C GLY A 42 -2.02 -11.75 -7.78
N ASP A 43 -3.16 -12.15 -8.36
CA ASP A 43 -3.20 -12.92 -9.60
C ASP A 43 -3.25 -11.92 -10.78
N PHE A 44 -2.11 -11.62 -11.40
CA PHE A 44 -2.01 -10.61 -12.46
C PHE A 44 -2.22 -11.20 -13.86
N ASN A 45 -2.29 -12.52 -13.99
CA ASN A 45 -2.41 -13.24 -15.26
C ASN A 45 -3.65 -14.16 -15.35
N ASN A 46 -4.54 -14.10 -14.36
CA ASN A 46 -5.78 -14.87 -14.24
C ASN A 46 -5.57 -16.39 -14.23
N ASP A 47 -4.45 -16.87 -13.71
CA ASP A 47 -4.15 -18.30 -13.60
C ASP A 47 -4.47 -18.90 -12.22
N THR A 48 -5.03 -18.11 -11.31
CA THR A 48 -5.38 -18.41 -9.91
C THR A 48 -4.20 -18.62 -8.96
N LEU A 49 -2.98 -18.36 -9.43
CA LEU A 49 -1.77 -18.43 -8.63
C LEU A 49 -1.36 -17.00 -8.22
N LEU A 50 -0.78 -16.88 -7.03
CA LEU A 50 -0.30 -15.58 -6.58
C LEU A 50 1.03 -15.24 -7.25
N ASP A 51 1.05 -14.09 -7.89
CA ASP A 51 2.21 -13.41 -8.43
C ASP A 51 2.72 -12.35 -7.45
N MET A 52 3.86 -11.76 -7.75
CA MET A 52 4.48 -10.71 -6.95
C MET A 52 4.67 -9.44 -7.77
N VAL A 53 4.32 -8.29 -7.19
CA VAL A 53 4.73 -6.97 -7.68
C VAL A 53 5.63 -6.28 -6.65
N VAL A 54 6.76 -5.74 -7.11
CA VAL A 54 7.77 -5.08 -6.26
C VAL A 54 8.07 -3.69 -6.78
N ALA A 55 7.96 -2.67 -5.93
CA ALA A 55 8.42 -1.31 -6.25
C ALA A 55 9.94 -1.21 -6.08
N ASN A 56 10.64 -0.75 -7.13
CA ASN A 56 12.11 -0.63 -7.17
C ASN A 56 12.53 0.83 -7.17
N SER A 57 12.80 1.37 -5.98
CA SER A 57 13.05 2.80 -5.80
C SER A 57 14.32 3.31 -6.50
N GLY A 58 15.30 2.44 -6.77
CA GLY A 58 16.56 2.79 -7.44
C GLY A 58 16.45 2.82 -8.97
N ASP A 59 15.49 2.11 -9.55
CA ASP A 59 15.35 1.97 -11.00
C ASP A 59 14.15 2.74 -11.59
N ASN A 60 13.28 3.31 -10.74
CA ASN A 60 12.01 3.93 -11.15
C ASN A 60 11.10 2.94 -11.90
N THR A 61 10.99 1.72 -11.37
CA THR A 61 10.17 0.66 -11.95
C THR A 61 9.39 -0.09 -10.88
N VAL A 62 8.38 -0.84 -11.33
CA VAL A 62 7.90 -2.03 -10.64
C VAL A 62 8.37 -3.29 -11.36
N SER A 63 8.68 -4.34 -10.61
CA SER A 63 8.94 -5.71 -11.11
C SER A 63 7.72 -6.59 -10.90
N ILE A 64 7.33 -7.33 -11.94
CA ILE A 64 6.30 -8.37 -11.91
C ILE A 64 6.97 -9.72 -12.02
N LEU A 65 6.72 -10.61 -11.06
CA LEU A 65 7.20 -11.98 -11.06
C LEU A 65 5.99 -12.92 -11.00
N LEU A 66 5.72 -13.62 -12.09
CA LEU A 66 4.58 -14.55 -12.17
C LEU A 66 4.86 -15.82 -11.36
N GLY A 67 3.90 -16.25 -10.55
CA GLY A 67 4.00 -17.39 -9.66
C GLY A 67 3.70 -18.71 -10.39
N TYR A 68 4.40 -19.77 -9.98
CA TYR A 68 4.11 -21.14 -10.43
C TYR A 68 3.27 -21.93 -9.42
N GLY A 69 2.72 -21.27 -8.40
CA GLY A 69 1.83 -21.88 -7.40
C GLY A 69 2.51 -22.80 -6.37
N ASN A 70 3.82 -23.00 -6.49
CA ASN A 70 4.62 -23.85 -5.60
C ASN A 70 5.64 -23.05 -4.78
N GLY A 71 5.46 -21.73 -4.68
CA GLY A 71 6.42 -20.83 -4.03
C GLY A 71 7.61 -20.42 -4.90
N SER A 72 7.62 -20.81 -6.17
CA SER A 72 8.57 -20.33 -7.17
C SER A 72 7.96 -19.37 -8.17
N PHE A 73 8.79 -18.49 -8.70
CA PHE A 73 8.38 -17.41 -9.60
C PHE A 73 9.23 -17.40 -10.87
N ALA A 74 8.64 -16.89 -11.94
CA ALA A 74 9.33 -16.56 -13.17
C ALA A 74 10.35 -15.42 -12.97
N ASN A 75 11.19 -15.20 -13.99
CA ASN A 75 12.03 -14.00 -14.02
C ASN A 75 11.16 -12.75 -14.07
N GLN A 76 11.67 -11.67 -13.44
CA GLN A 76 10.95 -10.40 -13.44
C GLN A 76 10.75 -9.82 -14.84
N THR A 77 9.59 -9.22 -15.05
CA THR A 77 9.33 -8.22 -16.09
C THR A 77 9.16 -6.87 -15.42
N THR A 78 9.73 -5.81 -15.99
CA THR A 78 9.72 -4.47 -15.35
C THR A 78 8.91 -3.47 -16.13
N TYR A 79 8.17 -2.62 -15.42
CA TYR A 79 7.40 -1.51 -15.99
C TYR A 79 7.84 -0.20 -15.35
N ALA A 80 7.90 0.86 -16.16
CA ALA A 80 8.32 2.18 -15.69
C ALA A 80 7.26 2.81 -14.77
N THR A 81 7.71 3.44 -13.69
CA THR A 81 6.89 4.25 -12.78
C THR A 81 7.35 5.72 -12.80
N GLY A 82 6.85 6.54 -11.88
CA GLY A 82 7.50 7.80 -11.53
C GLY A 82 8.79 7.57 -10.75
N SER A 83 9.44 8.67 -10.38
CA SER A 83 10.72 8.68 -9.68
C SER A 83 10.60 8.16 -8.25
N ARG A 84 11.53 7.27 -7.89
CA ARG A 84 11.69 6.69 -6.55
C ARG A 84 10.38 6.09 -6.01
N PRO A 85 9.81 5.06 -6.67
CA PRO A 85 8.60 4.39 -6.19
C PRO A 85 8.83 3.79 -4.80
N PHE A 86 7.92 4.05 -3.87
CA PHE A 86 8.11 3.73 -2.45
C PHE A 86 7.09 2.72 -1.90
N SER A 87 5.84 2.79 -2.36
CA SER A 87 4.76 1.92 -1.91
C SER A 87 3.92 1.48 -3.11
N VAL A 88 3.47 0.23 -3.10
CA VAL A 88 2.61 -0.36 -4.13
C VAL A 88 1.34 -0.93 -3.50
N ALA A 89 0.20 -0.72 -4.17
CA ALA A 89 -1.05 -1.41 -3.91
C ALA A 89 -1.66 -1.88 -5.23
N VAL A 90 -2.63 -2.78 -5.16
CA VAL A 90 -3.25 -3.41 -6.33
C VAL A 90 -4.76 -3.48 -6.17
N GLY A 91 -5.47 -3.44 -7.28
CA GLY A 91 -6.94 -3.43 -7.34
C GLY A 91 -7.41 -3.29 -8.78
N ASP A 92 -8.68 -3.52 -9.05
CA ASP A 92 -9.31 -3.21 -10.34
C ASP A 92 -9.72 -1.74 -10.34
N PHE A 93 -8.98 -0.89 -11.06
CA PHE A 93 -9.21 0.56 -11.09
C PHE A 93 -10.08 1.00 -12.28
N ASN A 94 -10.38 0.12 -13.21
CA ASN A 94 -11.15 0.45 -14.42
C ASN A 94 -12.39 -0.45 -14.63
N ASN A 95 -12.71 -1.32 -13.66
CA ASN A 95 -13.83 -2.26 -13.64
C ASN A 95 -13.78 -3.31 -14.77
N ASP A 96 -12.59 -3.71 -15.20
CA ASP A 96 -12.41 -4.73 -16.22
C ASP A 96 -12.15 -6.14 -15.65
N THR A 97 -12.19 -6.27 -14.32
CA THR A 97 -11.97 -7.49 -13.52
C THR A 97 -10.53 -8.01 -13.49
N ARG A 98 -9.56 -7.21 -13.97
CA ARG A 98 -8.13 -7.54 -13.92
C ARG A 98 -7.45 -6.70 -12.84
N LEU A 99 -6.40 -7.23 -12.24
CA LEU A 99 -5.63 -6.49 -11.26
C LEU A 99 -4.75 -5.44 -11.95
N ASP A 100 -4.93 -4.20 -11.54
CA ASP A 100 -4.10 -3.06 -11.87
C ASP A 100 -3.15 -2.74 -10.70
N ILE A 101 -2.19 -1.84 -10.96
CA ILE A 101 -1.17 -1.44 -9.98
C ILE A 101 -1.24 0.07 -9.77
N VAL A 102 -1.23 0.48 -8.49
CA VAL A 102 -0.96 1.87 -8.09
C VAL A 102 0.36 1.95 -7.33
N VAL A 103 1.19 2.93 -7.66
CA VAL A 103 2.51 3.14 -7.05
C VAL A 103 2.68 4.56 -6.57
N ALA A 104 3.03 4.75 -5.30
CA ALA A 104 3.41 6.05 -4.75
C ALA A 104 4.85 6.42 -5.15
N ASN A 105 5.02 7.51 -5.91
CA ASN A 105 6.31 7.97 -6.43
C ASN A 105 6.86 9.10 -5.56
N TYR A 106 7.70 8.74 -4.58
CA TYR A 106 8.26 9.67 -3.62
C TYR A 106 8.97 10.87 -4.29
N GLY A 107 9.68 10.63 -5.39
CA GLY A 107 10.52 11.62 -6.04
C GLY A 107 9.77 12.65 -6.88
N ASP A 108 8.58 12.28 -7.39
CA ASP A 108 7.82 13.10 -8.35
C ASP A 108 6.56 13.73 -7.74
N ASN A 109 6.20 13.39 -6.50
CA ASN A 109 4.95 13.80 -5.87
C ASN A 109 3.73 13.37 -6.71
N THR A 110 3.73 12.10 -7.13
CA THR A 110 2.66 11.51 -7.93
C THR A 110 2.36 10.10 -7.46
N VAL A 111 1.22 9.58 -7.91
CA VAL A 111 1.02 8.13 -8.06
C VAL A 111 1.06 7.75 -9.53
N SER A 112 1.57 6.55 -9.83
CA SER A 112 1.48 5.90 -11.15
C SER A 112 0.41 4.83 -11.11
N ILE A 113 -0.45 4.79 -12.13
CA ILE A 113 -1.45 3.74 -12.38
C ILE A 113 -1.02 2.96 -13.60
N LEU A 114 -0.89 1.65 -13.47
CA LEU A 114 -0.59 0.73 -14.56
C LEU A 114 -1.76 -0.24 -14.68
N LEU A 115 -2.51 -0.14 -15.78
CA LEU A 115 -3.66 -1.02 -16.03
C LEU A 115 -3.18 -2.38 -16.53
N GLY A 116 -3.71 -3.45 -15.95
CA GLY A 116 -3.35 -4.83 -16.25
C GLY A 116 -4.09 -5.35 -17.48
N ASP A 117 -3.36 -6.07 -18.33
CA ASP A 117 -3.96 -6.76 -19.48
C ASP A 117 -4.51 -8.15 -19.12
N GLY A 118 -4.22 -8.63 -17.90
CA GLY A 118 -4.74 -9.89 -17.36
C GLY A 118 -4.02 -11.14 -17.87
N ASP A 119 -2.87 -10.96 -18.53
CA ASP A 119 -1.93 -12.01 -18.93
C ASP A 119 -0.54 -11.82 -18.27
N GLY A 120 -0.47 -10.97 -17.25
CA GLY A 120 0.75 -10.52 -16.60
C GLY A 120 1.41 -9.32 -17.26
N SER A 121 0.89 -8.78 -18.38
CA SER A 121 1.33 -7.51 -18.94
C SER A 121 0.53 -6.31 -18.43
N PHE A 122 1.14 -5.13 -18.54
CA PHE A 122 0.57 -3.87 -18.10
C PHE A 122 0.77 -2.78 -19.15
N ALA A 123 -0.21 -1.88 -19.24
CA ALA A 123 -0.10 -0.67 -20.02
C ALA A 123 0.97 0.28 -19.47
N ASN A 124 1.37 1.27 -20.28
CA ASN A 124 2.21 2.36 -19.80
C ASN A 124 1.51 3.11 -18.67
N GLN A 125 2.30 3.59 -17.71
CA GLN A 125 1.76 4.34 -16.58
C GLN A 125 0.98 5.60 -16.99
N THR A 126 -0.09 5.87 -16.25
CA THR A 126 -0.72 7.19 -16.15
C THR A 126 -0.41 7.76 -14.77
N THR A 127 -0.12 9.05 -14.66
CA THR A 127 0.29 9.66 -13.38
C THR A 127 -0.70 10.70 -12.89
N TYR A 128 -0.96 10.71 -11.58
CA TYR A 128 -1.81 11.69 -10.91
C TYR A 128 -1.06 12.41 -9.80
N LEU A 129 -1.38 13.68 -9.57
CA LEU A 129 -0.67 14.50 -8.59
C LEU A 129 -0.98 14.10 -7.15
N THR A 130 0.12 13.94 -6.41
CA THR A 130 0.36 13.83 -4.97
C THR A 130 0.32 15.11 -4.15
N GLY A 131 0.29 15.00 -2.82
CA GLY A 131 1.06 15.91 -1.97
C GLY A 131 2.56 15.57 -2.05
N SER A 132 3.39 16.29 -1.30
CA SER A 132 4.83 16.11 -1.33
C SER A 132 5.28 14.80 -0.66
N GLN A 133 6.21 14.11 -1.33
CA GLN A 133 6.89 12.90 -0.83
C GLN A 133 5.90 11.79 -0.41
N PRO A 134 5.07 11.29 -1.34
CA PRO A 134 4.16 10.20 -1.03
C PRO A 134 4.94 8.93 -0.66
N ILE A 135 4.56 8.29 0.44
CA ILE A 135 5.33 7.20 1.04
C ILE A 135 4.51 5.92 1.30
N SER A 136 3.19 6.02 1.37
CA SER A 136 2.29 4.89 1.59
C SER A 136 1.04 5.08 0.75
N VAL A 137 0.62 4.06 0.02
CA VAL A 137 -0.64 4.04 -0.73
C VAL A 137 -1.52 2.88 -0.27
N THR A 138 -2.83 3.13 -0.19
CA THR A 138 -3.86 2.12 0.03
C THR A 138 -5.06 2.44 -0.86
N VAL A 139 -5.92 1.45 -1.08
CA VAL A 139 -7.08 1.57 -1.96
C VAL A 139 -8.34 1.06 -1.26
N GLY A 140 -9.50 1.54 -1.71
CA GLY A 140 -10.81 1.19 -1.17
C GLY A 140 -11.91 2.02 -1.82
N ASP A 141 -13.17 1.62 -1.65
CA ASP A 141 -14.33 2.41 -2.09
C ASP A 141 -14.67 3.44 -1.00
N PHE A 142 -14.25 4.70 -1.17
CA PHE A 142 -14.41 5.74 -0.13
C PHE A 142 -15.73 6.51 -0.27
N ASN A 143 -16.44 6.35 -1.38
CA ASN A 143 -17.70 7.06 -1.67
C ASN A 143 -18.89 6.12 -1.95
N ASN A 144 -18.73 4.81 -1.69
CA ASN A 144 -19.71 3.76 -1.88
C ASN A 144 -20.26 3.66 -3.33
N ASP A 145 -19.43 3.97 -4.33
CA ASP A 145 -19.80 3.88 -5.74
C ASP A 145 -19.36 2.58 -6.41
N THR A 146 -18.81 1.65 -5.64
CA THR A 146 -18.28 0.32 -6.02
C THR A 146 -17.00 0.34 -6.83
N ARG A 147 -16.30 1.48 -6.89
CA ARG A 147 -15.03 1.63 -7.61
C ARG A 147 -13.91 1.89 -6.62
N LEU A 148 -12.71 1.39 -6.94
CA LEU A 148 -11.58 1.55 -6.05
C LEU A 148 -10.96 2.93 -6.21
N ASP A 149 -11.02 3.69 -5.14
CA ASP A 149 -10.35 4.97 -4.97
C ASP A 149 -8.98 4.78 -4.30
N ILE A 150 -8.18 5.85 -4.27
CA ILE A 150 -6.80 5.83 -3.77
C ILE A 150 -6.64 6.81 -2.61
N VAL A 151 -5.98 6.36 -1.54
CA VAL A 151 -5.50 7.19 -0.44
C VAL A 151 -3.97 7.09 -0.33
N VAL A 152 -3.31 8.24 -0.23
CA VAL A 152 -1.84 8.34 -0.18
C VAL A 152 -1.38 9.18 1.00
N ALA A 153 -0.50 8.66 1.84
CA ALA A 153 0.18 9.44 2.88
C ALA A 153 1.34 10.25 2.28
N ASN A 154 1.29 11.57 2.44
CA ASN A 154 2.28 12.51 1.92
C ASN A 154 3.19 12.97 3.07
N TYR A 155 4.37 12.34 3.16
CA TYR A 155 5.32 12.57 4.25
C TYR A 155 5.73 14.05 4.35
N GLY A 156 5.95 14.71 3.20
CA GLY A 156 6.51 16.06 3.14
C GLY A 156 5.52 17.17 3.51
N ASP A 157 4.22 16.95 3.29
CA ASP A 157 3.18 17.97 3.51
C ASP A 157 2.37 17.75 4.79
N ASN A 158 2.56 16.63 5.49
CA ASN A 158 1.75 16.22 6.64
C ASN A 158 0.27 16.05 6.28
N THR A 159 -0.01 15.50 5.11
CA THR A 159 -1.38 15.28 4.60
C THR A 159 -1.57 13.84 4.14
N VAL A 160 -2.83 13.45 3.95
CA VAL A 160 -3.21 12.40 3.01
C VAL A 160 -3.85 13.03 1.77
N SER A 161 -3.59 12.45 0.60
CA SER A 161 -4.30 12.73 -0.65
C SER A 161 -5.35 11.64 -0.88
N VAL A 162 -6.54 12.03 -1.28
CA VAL A 162 -7.65 11.16 -1.70
C VAL A 162 -7.92 11.44 -3.18
N LEU A 163 -7.88 10.40 -4.00
CA LEU A 163 -8.18 10.46 -5.43
C LEU A 163 -9.35 9.52 -5.70
N LEU A 164 -10.49 10.08 -6.10
CA LEU A 164 -11.69 9.30 -6.43
C LEU A 164 -11.69 8.89 -7.91
N GLU A 165 -12.15 7.69 -8.20
CA GLU A 165 -12.19 7.11 -9.55
C GLU A 165 -13.42 7.62 -10.35
N TYR A 166 -13.26 7.87 -11.66
CA TYR A 166 -14.27 8.48 -12.53
C TYR A 166 -15.15 7.47 -13.29
N GLY A 167 -14.71 6.22 -13.42
CA GLY A 167 -15.43 5.08 -14.00
C GLY A 167 -14.74 4.42 -15.19
N ASP A 168 -13.53 4.82 -15.52
CA ASP A 168 -12.80 4.43 -16.73
C ASP A 168 -11.29 4.22 -16.50
N GLY A 169 -10.87 4.10 -15.24
CA GLY A 169 -9.46 4.05 -14.85
C GLY A 169 -8.82 5.42 -14.67
N SER A 170 -9.59 6.50 -14.82
CA SER A 170 -9.13 7.87 -14.54
C SER A 170 -9.57 8.36 -13.18
N PHE A 171 -8.74 9.21 -12.57
CA PHE A 171 -8.97 9.76 -11.24
C PHE A 171 -9.20 11.27 -11.29
N VAL A 172 -10.06 11.77 -10.42
CA VAL A 172 -10.23 13.21 -10.20
C VAL A 172 -8.99 13.82 -9.55
N ASP A 173 -8.87 15.15 -9.64
CA ASP A 173 -7.83 15.88 -8.90
C ASP A 173 -7.92 15.55 -7.41
N GLN A 174 -6.76 15.32 -6.80
CA GLN A 174 -6.66 14.98 -5.39
C GLN A 174 -7.35 16.00 -4.48
N LYS A 175 -8.01 15.50 -3.44
CA LYS A 175 -8.33 16.29 -2.24
C LYS A 175 -7.34 15.94 -1.14
N THR A 176 -6.86 16.95 -0.42
CA THR A 176 -5.90 16.74 0.67
C THR A 176 -6.53 17.00 2.03
N TYR A 177 -6.15 16.18 3.01
CA TYR A 177 -6.60 16.29 4.39
C TYR A 177 -5.40 16.31 5.33
N SER A 178 -5.41 17.20 6.31
CA SER A 178 -4.32 17.32 7.27
C SER A 178 -4.24 16.11 8.20
N THR A 179 -3.01 15.66 8.44
CA THR A 179 -2.66 14.59 9.39
C THR A 179 -1.74 15.13 10.48
N GLY A 180 -1.13 14.25 11.28
CA GLY A 180 0.01 14.63 12.12
C GLY A 180 1.27 14.78 11.27
N SER A 181 2.39 15.06 11.95
CA SER A 181 3.66 15.31 11.30
C SER A 181 4.33 14.02 10.83
N ALA A 182 4.91 14.08 9.63
CA ALA A 182 5.64 12.98 9.00
C ALA A 182 4.81 11.67 8.95
N PRO A 183 3.65 11.69 8.26
CA PRO A 183 2.82 10.50 8.09
C PRO A 183 3.60 9.42 7.33
N GLY A 184 3.74 8.24 7.93
CA GLY A 184 4.60 7.16 7.42
C GLY A 184 3.86 5.95 6.88
N SER A 185 2.62 5.74 7.31
CA SER A 185 1.80 4.59 6.92
C SER A 185 0.32 4.97 7.01
N VAL A 186 -0.45 4.52 6.03
CA VAL A 186 -1.90 4.67 5.99
C VAL A 186 -2.58 3.31 5.87
N ALA A 187 -3.69 3.14 6.59
CA ALA A 187 -4.59 2.01 6.47
C ALA A 187 -6.05 2.51 6.53
N VAL A 188 -6.99 1.66 6.16
CA VAL A 188 -8.41 2.02 6.07
C VAL A 188 -9.29 0.96 6.71
N GLY A 189 -10.46 1.37 7.17
CA GLY A 189 -11.46 0.51 7.79
C GLY A 189 -12.61 1.32 8.36
N ASP A 190 -13.74 0.69 8.64
CA ASP A 190 -14.86 1.33 9.34
C ASP A 190 -14.59 1.34 10.85
N PHE A 191 -14.15 2.49 11.39
CA PHE A 191 -13.78 2.63 12.81
C PHE A 191 -14.94 3.10 13.70
N ASN A 192 -16.07 3.47 13.10
CA ASN A 192 -17.21 4.03 13.82
C ASN A 192 -18.53 3.24 13.61
N ASN A 193 -18.49 2.15 12.83
CA ASN A 193 -19.60 1.29 12.43
C ASN A 193 -20.68 2.01 11.62
N ASP A 194 -20.30 2.92 10.73
CA ASP A 194 -21.21 3.63 9.83
C ASP A 194 -21.22 3.08 8.39
N THR A 195 -20.53 1.97 8.16
CA THR A 195 -20.38 1.26 6.87
C THR A 195 -19.60 2.02 5.80
N ARG A 196 -18.86 3.06 6.18
CA ARG A 196 -17.95 3.79 5.29
C ARG A 196 -16.51 3.55 5.70
N LEU A 197 -15.61 3.60 4.73
CA LEU A 197 -14.19 3.51 5.01
C LEU A 197 -13.69 4.82 5.63
N ASP A 198 -13.08 4.70 6.80
CA ASP A 198 -12.31 5.75 7.46
C ASP A 198 -10.82 5.55 7.18
N ILE A 199 -10.03 6.60 7.42
CA ILE A 199 -8.56 6.57 7.24
C ILE A 199 -7.88 6.61 8.61
N VAL A 200 -6.90 5.74 8.83
CA VAL A 200 -5.95 5.83 9.94
C VAL A 200 -4.53 6.03 9.42
N VAL A 201 -3.76 6.93 10.06
CA VAL A 201 -2.41 7.31 9.65
C VAL A 201 -1.46 7.28 10.83
N ALA A 202 -0.31 6.60 10.73
CA ALA A 202 0.79 6.72 11.69
C ALA A 202 1.62 7.97 11.42
N ASN A 203 1.75 8.85 12.43
CA ASN A 203 2.48 10.12 12.33
C ASN A 203 3.77 10.05 13.15
N SER A 204 4.86 9.67 12.48
CA SER A 204 6.16 9.45 13.09
C SER A 204 6.72 10.69 13.81
N GLY A 205 6.40 11.90 13.32
CA GLY A 205 6.92 13.17 13.85
C GLY A 205 6.18 13.68 15.10
N ASN A 206 4.99 13.16 15.40
CA ASN A 206 4.21 13.55 16.58
C ASN A 206 3.97 12.43 17.58
N ASN A 207 4.41 11.19 17.29
CA ASN A 207 4.11 10.02 18.13
C ASN A 207 2.60 9.79 18.27
N THR A 208 1.85 10.01 17.20
CA THR A 208 0.39 9.83 17.18
C THR A 208 -0.06 8.96 16.02
N VAL A 209 -1.28 8.42 16.13
CA VAL A 209 -2.10 8.09 14.96
C VAL A 209 -3.17 9.16 14.76
N SER A 210 -3.50 9.45 13.50
CA SER A 210 -4.64 10.29 13.11
C SER A 210 -5.74 9.40 12.56
N ILE A 211 -6.99 9.63 12.97
CA ILE A 211 -8.19 9.01 12.39
C ILE A 211 -9.01 10.10 11.71
N LEU A 212 -9.35 9.90 10.44
CA LEU A 212 -10.21 10.76 9.65
C LEU A 212 -11.44 9.97 9.25
N LEU A 213 -12.62 10.38 9.74
CA LEU A 213 -13.87 9.67 9.46
C LEU A 213 -14.40 10.00 8.07
N GLY A 214 -14.82 8.99 7.32
CA GLY A 214 -15.34 9.10 5.96
C GLY A 214 -16.78 9.62 5.90
N TYR A 215 -17.09 10.32 4.82
CA TYR A 215 -18.45 10.71 4.44
C TYR A 215 -18.85 10.03 3.13
N GLU A 216 -20.15 10.00 2.86
CA GLU A 216 -20.73 9.30 1.70
C GLU A 216 -20.23 9.83 0.36
N ASP A 217 -19.77 11.08 0.30
CA ASP A 217 -19.26 11.70 -0.94
C ASP A 217 -17.75 11.50 -1.16
N GLY A 218 -17.11 10.61 -0.38
CA GLY A 218 -15.66 10.39 -0.41
C GLY A 218 -14.86 11.51 0.23
N SER A 219 -15.50 12.46 0.93
CA SER A 219 -14.81 13.44 1.75
C SER A 219 -14.59 12.94 3.17
N PHE A 220 -13.65 13.56 3.90
CA PHE A 220 -13.29 13.15 5.25
C PHE A 220 -13.42 14.29 6.26
N ALA A 221 -13.75 13.93 7.50
CA ALA A 221 -13.71 14.82 8.64
C ALA A 221 -12.28 15.28 8.96
N ASN A 222 -12.16 16.33 9.77
CA ASN A 222 -10.87 16.69 10.36
C ASN A 222 -10.35 15.55 11.23
N GLN A 223 -9.03 15.38 11.21
CA GLN A 223 -8.37 14.36 12.02
C GLN A 223 -8.70 14.46 13.51
N THR A 224 -8.87 13.29 14.14
CA THR A 224 -8.75 13.10 15.59
C THR A 224 -7.46 12.33 15.86
N THR A 225 -6.66 12.79 16.82
CA THR A 225 -5.36 12.18 17.10
C THR A 225 -5.33 11.42 18.42
N TYR A 226 -4.57 10.31 18.42
CA TYR A 226 -4.34 9.48 19.60
C TYR A 226 -2.85 9.28 19.78
N ALA A 227 -2.37 9.40 21.03
CA ALA A 227 -0.97 9.16 21.35
C ALA A 227 -0.60 7.68 21.17
N THR A 228 0.65 7.45 20.77
CA THR A 228 1.25 6.12 20.59
C THR A 228 2.62 6.07 21.28
N GLY A 229 3.39 5.00 21.02
CA GLY A 229 4.81 4.96 21.36
C GLY A 229 5.65 5.88 20.48
N SER A 230 6.98 5.75 20.58
CA SER A 230 7.90 6.68 19.90
C SER A 230 8.11 6.31 18.44
N THR A 231 7.89 7.28 17.54
CA THR A 231 8.12 7.13 16.10
C THR A 231 7.28 5.98 15.51
N PRO A 232 5.93 6.09 15.50
CA PRO A 232 5.08 5.12 14.83
C PRO A 232 5.40 5.10 13.33
N ILE A 233 5.66 3.92 12.79
CA ILE A 233 6.09 3.71 11.40
C ILE A 233 5.09 2.90 10.57
N SER A 234 4.22 2.12 11.21
CA SER A 234 3.25 1.28 10.52
C SER A 234 1.98 1.12 11.35
N VAL A 235 0.84 1.13 10.67
CA VAL A 235 -0.47 0.78 11.22
C VAL A 235 -1.00 -0.48 10.54
N ALA A 236 -1.62 -1.35 11.32
CA ALA A 236 -2.40 -2.49 10.83
C ALA A 236 -3.80 -2.44 11.46
N VAL A 237 -4.80 -2.87 10.69
CA VAL A 237 -6.21 -2.83 11.08
C VAL A 237 -6.78 -4.24 11.04
N GLY A 238 -7.55 -4.60 12.05
CA GLY A 238 -8.24 -5.89 12.13
C GLY A 238 -8.94 -6.06 13.47
N ASP A 239 -9.83 -7.03 13.58
CA ASP A 239 -10.39 -7.41 14.88
C ASP A 239 -9.38 -8.30 15.62
N PHE A 240 -8.62 -7.71 16.56
CA PHE A 240 -7.58 -8.42 17.30
C PHE A 240 -8.10 -9.03 18.61
N ASN A 241 -9.34 -8.71 19.00
CA ASN A 241 -9.91 -9.10 20.29
C ASN A 241 -11.22 -9.93 20.18
N ASN A 242 -11.71 -10.17 18.96
CA ASN A 242 -12.94 -10.86 18.60
C ASN A 242 -14.24 -10.15 19.06
N ASP A 243 -14.29 -8.82 19.04
CA ASP A 243 -15.49 -8.05 19.37
C ASP A 243 -16.25 -7.49 18.15
N ILE A 244 -15.83 -7.86 16.93
CA ILE A 244 -16.44 -7.48 15.65
C ILE A 244 -16.18 -6.01 15.29
N ARG A 245 -15.45 -5.25 16.11
CA ARG A 245 -15.00 -3.89 15.78
C ARG A 245 -13.55 -3.93 15.33
N LEU A 246 -13.20 -3.05 14.40
CA LEU A 246 -11.82 -2.93 13.95
C LEU A 246 -10.96 -2.31 15.05
N ASP A 247 -9.88 -3.00 15.40
CA ASP A 247 -8.79 -2.51 16.22
C ASP A 247 -7.65 -1.96 15.34
N ILE A 248 -6.79 -1.12 15.93
CA ILE A 248 -5.60 -0.56 15.29
C ILE A 248 -4.37 -1.04 16.06
N ALA A 249 -3.45 -1.74 15.39
CA ALA A 249 -2.12 -2.07 15.88
C ALA A 249 -1.09 -1.11 15.30
N VAL A 250 -0.16 -0.63 16.12
CA VAL A 250 0.87 0.35 15.72
C VAL A 250 2.25 -0.20 16.00
N ALA A 251 3.12 -0.21 14.99
CA ALA A 251 4.53 -0.51 15.15
C ALA A 251 5.35 0.77 15.30
N ASN A 252 6.24 0.81 16.30
CA ASN A 252 7.08 1.95 16.66
C ASN A 252 8.56 1.62 16.39
N PHE A 253 9.34 2.58 15.88
CA PHE A 253 10.76 2.37 15.59
C PHE A 253 11.66 2.42 16.85
N ASN A 254 11.21 3.03 17.94
CA ASN A 254 12.05 3.36 19.10
C ASN A 254 11.60 2.78 20.45
N ASP A 255 10.97 1.61 20.48
CA ASP A 255 10.80 0.87 21.74
C ASP A 255 11.92 -0.17 21.93
N ALA A 256 13.13 0.33 22.19
CA ALA A 256 14.20 -0.47 22.79
C ALA A 256 14.29 -0.17 24.29
N ASN A 257 13.73 -1.10 25.08
CA ASN A 257 14.08 -1.51 26.45
C ASN A 257 13.55 -0.68 27.64
N ALA A 258 12.37 -1.06 28.14
CA ALA A 258 12.11 -1.09 29.58
C ALA A 258 11.94 -2.57 30.02
N TRP A 259 13.06 -3.30 30.10
CA TRP A 259 13.14 -4.45 30.98
C TRP A 259 13.32 -3.90 32.40
N ASN A 260 12.28 -4.00 33.23
CA ASN A 260 12.41 -3.96 34.70
C ASN A 260 12.69 -5.37 35.21
#